data_AF-A0A847LYK5-F1
#
_entry.id   AF-A0A847LYK5-F1
#
_cell.length_a   1.000
_cell.length_b   1.000
_cell.length_c   1.000
_cell.angle_alpha   90.00
_cell.angle_beta   90.00
_cell.angle_gamma   90.00
#
_symmetry.space_group_name_H-M   'P 1'
#
loop_
_entity.id
_entity.type
_entity.pdbx_description
1 polymer ?
#
loop_
_entity_poly.entity_id
_entity_poly.type
_entity_poly.pdbx_seq_one_letter_code
_entity_poly.pdbx_strand_id
1 'polypeptide(L)'
;MEPIDKLQNEIVQIKSSFQNMLKDAKNREGLQKLRSTFLSKKGEVGRLYQQLKDLSSEEKKDAGKNIQQLESFIEEFIKKEENNLENLEKEEILKNEWMDVTLPSDLFN
;
A
#
# COMPACT_ATOMS: atom_id res chain seq x y z
N MET A 1 -26.85 9.75 -15.39
CA MET A 1 -25.55 9.16 -15.02
C MET A 1 -25.84 7.73 -14.61
N GLU A 2 -25.20 6.77 -15.27
CA GLU A 2 -25.36 5.35 -14.94
C GLU A 2 -24.75 5.07 -13.55
N PRO A 3 -25.28 4.10 -12.79
CA PRO A 3 -24.79 3.80 -11.45
C PRO A 3 -23.33 3.28 -11.46
N ILE A 4 -22.86 2.71 -12.57
CA ILE A 4 -21.46 2.27 -12.73
C ILE A 4 -20.44 3.43 -12.79
N ASP A 5 -20.79 4.56 -13.41
CA ASP A 5 -19.92 5.75 -13.52
C ASP A 5 -19.57 6.30 -12.13
N LYS A 6 -20.55 6.28 -11.23
CA LYS A 6 -20.39 6.78 -9.86
C LYS A 6 -19.36 5.92 -9.10
N LEU A 7 -19.43 4.61 -9.27
CA LEU A 7 -18.57 3.66 -8.57
C LEU A 7 -17.14 3.67 -9.13
N GLN A 8 -17.00 3.83 -10.45
CA GLN A 8 -15.69 4.06 -11.08
C GLN A 8 -15.04 5.36 -10.58
N ASN A 9 -15.81 6.44 -10.45
CA ASN A 9 -15.31 7.69 -9.86
C ASN A 9 -14.85 7.50 -8.41
N GLU A 10 -15.60 6.77 -7.59
CA GLU A 10 -15.16 6.46 -6.22
C GLU A 10 -13.86 5.66 -6.20
N ILE A 11 -13.72 4.64 -7.04
CA ILE A 11 -12.47 3.87 -7.16
C ILE A 11 -11.28 4.79 -7.49
N VAL A 12 -11.47 5.73 -8.42
CA VAL A 12 -10.44 6.70 -8.81
C VAL A 12 -10.10 7.62 -7.63
N GLN A 13 -11.10 8.12 -6.90
CA GLN A 13 -10.90 8.95 -5.70
C GLN A 13 -10.16 8.21 -4.59
N ILE A 14 -10.52 6.94 -4.37
CA ILE A 14 -9.87 6.05 -3.39
C ILE A 14 -8.42 5.83 -3.76
N LYS A 15 -8.15 5.52 -5.03
CA LYS A 15 -6.79 5.33 -5.54
C LYS A 15 -5.95 6.60 -5.41
N SER A 16 -6.52 7.77 -5.72
CA SER A 16 -5.83 9.05 -5.58
C SER A 16 -5.53 9.39 -4.11
N SER A 17 -6.51 9.16 -3.22
CA SER A 17 -6.36 9.34 -1.77
C SER A 17 -5.31 8.39 -1.21
N PHE A 18 -5.31 7.13 -1.64
CA PHE A 18 -4.30 6.15 -1.30
C PHE A 18 -2.91 6.62 -1.73
N GLN A 19 -2.73 7.08 -2.97
CA GLN A 19 -1.46 7.58 -3.46
C GLN A 19 -0.96 8.81 -2.70
N ASN A 20 -1.85 9.71 -2.28
CA ASN A 20 -1.47 10.86 -1.46
C ASN A 20 -1.03 10.42 -0.06
N MET A 21 -1.83 9.60 0.62
CA MET A 21 -1.45 9.07 1.93
C MET A 21 -0.19 8.20 1.87
N LEU A 22 0.06 7.50 0.76
CA LEU A 22 1.28 6.75 0.51
C LEU A 22 2.52 7.65 0.50
N LYS A 23 2.43 8.86 -0.07
CA LYS A 23 3.56 9.81 -0.06
C LYS A 23 3.96 10.24 1.35
N ASP A 24 2.98 10.32 2.25
CA ASP A 24 3.21 10.61 3.67
C ASP A 24 3.64 9.38 4.47
N ALA A 25 3.22 8.18 4.03
CA ALA A 25 3.55 6.90 4.66
C ALA A 25 4.95 6.40 4.27
N LYS A 26 5.99 7.07 4.77
CA LYS A 26 7.41 6.67 4.59
C LYS A 26 7.92 5.68 5.65
N ASN A 27 7.05 5.21 6.53
CA ASN A 27 7.39 4.36 7.67
C ASN A 27 6.35 3.25 7.86
N ARG A 28 6.73 2.17 8.55
CA ARG A 28 5.86 1.01 8.80
C ARG A 28 4.52 1.42 9.42
N GLU A 29 4.50 2.41 10.32
CA GLU A 29 3.26 2.93 10.91
C GLU A 29 2.32 3.57 9.89
N GLY A 30 2.84 4.40 8.97
CA GLY A 30 2.05 5.00 7.90
C GLY A 30 1.43 3.95 6.97
N LEU A 31 2.21 2.93 6.61
CA LEU A 31 1.76 1.81 5.79
C LEU A 31 0.66 0.98 6.49
N GLN A 32 0.80 0.70 7.79
CA GLN A 32 -0.25 0.02 8.54
C GLN A 32 -1.53 0.86 8.67
N LYS A 33 -1.40 2.18 8.85
CA LYS A 33 -2.53 3.10 8.93
C LYS A 33 -3.29 3.17 7.61
N LEU A 34 -2.57 3.21 6.49
CA LEU A 34 -3.12 3.03 5.14
C LEU A 34 -3.88 1.71 5.03
N ARG A 35 -3.22 0.59 5.36
CA ARG A 35 -3.83 -0.73 5.33
C ARG A 35 -5.18 -0.75 6.07
N SER A 36 -5.20 -0.23 7.29
CA SER A 36 -6.40 -0.20 8.12
C SER A 36 -7.47 0.76 7.59
N THR A 37 -7.09 1.90 7.00
CA THR A 37 -8.06 2.87 6.45
C THR A 37 -8.76 2.32 5.20
N PHE A 38 -8.02 1.66 4.31
CA PHE A 38 -8.55 1.20 3.03
C PHE A 38 -9.10 -0.23 3.07
N LEU A 39 -8.37 -1.18 3.68
CA LEU A 39 -8.71 -2.61 3.73
C LEU A 39 -9.57 -3.00 4.95
N SER A 40 -9.97 -2.05 5.81
CA SER A 40 -10.87 -2.41 6.93
C SER A 40 -12.28 -2.77 6.45
N LYS A 41 -13.01 -3.54 7.27
CA LYS A 41 -14.43 -3.89 7.04
C LYS A 41 -15.36 -2.67 6.89
N LYS A 42 -14.96 -1.50 7.40
CA LYS A 42 -15.66 -0.21 7.23
C LYS A 42 -14.89 0.78 6.34
N GLY A 43 -13.79 0.34 5.77
CA GLY A 43 -12.93 1.15 4.93
C GLY A 43 -13.54 1.40 3.55
N GLU A 44 -12.79 2.12 2.74
CA GLU A 44 -13.18 2.49 1.38
C GLU A 44 -13.53 1.26 0.53
N VAL A 45 -12.72 0.19 0.59
CA VAL A 45 -12.96 -1.06 -0.17
C VAL A 45 -14.24 -1.75 0.29
N GLY A 46 -14.49 -1.81 1.61
CA GLY A 46 -15.70 -2.40 2.17
C GLY A 46 -16.98 -1.62 1.79
N ARG A 47 -16.89 -0.29 1.66
CA ARG A 47 -18.00 0.55 1.18
C ARG A 47 -18.33 0.28 -0.28
N LEU A 48 -17.32 0.07 -1.13
CA LEU A 48 -17.55 -0.30 -2.54
C LEU A 48 -18.34 -1.62 -2.64
N TYR A 49 -18.00 -2.62 -1.82
CA TYR A 49 -18.77 -3.88 -1.76
C TYR A 49 -20.23 -3.69 -1.32
N GLN A 50 -20.54 -2.67 -0.50
CA GLN A 50 -21.92 -2.36 -0.13
C GLN A 50 -22.68 -1.74 -1.31
N GLN A 51 -22.03 -0.85 -2.07
CA GLN A 51 -22.63 -0.24 -3.26
C GLN A 51 -22.86 -1.24 -4.39
N LEU A 52 -22.12 -2.36 -4.42
CA LEU A 52 -22.41 -3.44 -5.35
C LEU A 52 -23.85 -3.94 -5.23
N LYS A 53 -24.51 -3.85 -4.06
CA LYS A 53 -25.87 -4.37 -3.88
C LYS A 53 -26.91 -3.70 -4.79
N ASP A 54 -26.73 -2.41 -5.06
CA ASP A 54 -27.59 -1.57 -5.91
C ASP A 54 -27.37 -1.76 -7.42
N LEU A 55 -26.33 -2.50 -7.84
CA LEU A 55 -26.00 -2.71 -9.25
C LEU A 55 -26.70 -3.93 -9.89
N SER A 56 -26.81 -3.90 -11.22
CA SER A 56 -27.31 -5.02 -12.03
C SER A 56 -26.30 -6.19 -12.08
N SER A 57 -26.72 -7.40 -12.45
CA SER A 57 -25.82 -8.59 -12.45
C SER A 57 -24.56 -8.43 -13.32
N GLU A 58 -24.65 -7.69 -14.42
CA GLU A 58 -23.54 -7.44 -15.35
C GLU A 58 -22.54 -6.45 -14.73
N GLU A 59 -23.03 -5.34 -14.21
CA GLU A 59 -22.28 -4.31 -13.50
C GLU A 59 -21.64 -4.84 -12.20
N LYS A 60 -22.35 -5.67 -11.44
CA LYS A 60 -21.84 -6.34 -10.22
C LYS A 60 -20.58 -7.12 -10.50
N LYS A 61 -20.53 -7.79 -11.66
CA LYS A 61 -19.41 -8.64 -12.04
C LYS A 61 -18.18 -7.80 -12.38
N ASP A 62 -18.36 -6.71 -13.12
CA ASP A 62 -17.28 -5.80 -13.48
C ASP A 62 -16.79 -5.00 -12.27
N ALA A 63 -17.70 -4.39 -11.52
CA ALA A 63 -17.39 -3.65 -10.30
C ALA A 63 -16.75 -4.54 -9.22
N GLY A 64 -17.24 -5.77 -9.02
CA GLY A 64 -16.63 -6.71 -8.08
C GLY A 64 -15.18 -7.04 -8.45
N LYS A 65 -14.90 -7.23 -9.75
CA LYS A 65 -13.53 -7.45 -10.24
C LYS A 65 -12.65 -6.23 -10.02
N ASN A 66 -13.16 -5.02 -10.28
CA ASN A 66 -12.42 -3.77 -10.05
C ASN A 66 -12.11 -3.55 -8.56
N ILE A 67 -13.06 -3.83 -7.67
CA ILE A 67 -12.86 -3.73 -6.21
C ILE A 67 -11.78 -4.71 -5.76
N GLN A 68 -11.84 -5.96 -6.21
CA GLN A 68 -10.87 -6.98 -5.85
C GLN A 68 -9.48 -6.69 -6.42
N GLN A 69 -9.40 -6.07 -7.61
CA GLN A 69 -8.16 -5.55 -8.17
C GLN A 69 -7.60 -4.39 -7.34
N LEU A 70 -8.44 -3.46 -6.89
CA LEU A 70 -8.01 -2.35 -6.03
C LEU A 70 -7.51 -2.86 -4.67
N GLU A 71 -8.23 -3.83 -4.09
CA GLU A 71 -7.86 -4.50 -2.84
C GLU A 71 -6.47 -5.16 -2.95
N SER A 72 -6.28 -5.98 -3.99
CA SER A 72 -5.00 -6.64 -4.26
C SER A 72 -3.90 -5.62 -4.55
N PHE A 73 -4.18 -4.59 -5.35
CA PHE A 73 -3.22 -3.52 -5.66
C PHE A 73 -2.72 -2.83 -4.40
N ILE A 74 -3.63 -2.45 -3.49
CA ILE A 74 -3.27 -1.79 -2.22
C ILE A 74 -2.42 -2.73 -1.35
N GLU A 75 -2.81 -3.99 -1.23
CA GLU A 75 -2.11 -4.97 -0.39
C GLU A 75 -0.70 -5.29 -0.94
N GLU A 76 -0.56 -5.50 -2.25
CA GLU A 76 0.73 -5.70 -2.89
C GLU A 76 1.65 -4.47 -2.75
N PHE A 77 1.11 -3.25 -2.90
CA PHE A 77 1.90 -2.03 -2.78
C PHE A 77 2.42 -1.83 -1.35
N ILE A 78 1.56 -2.02 -0.35
CA ILE A 78 1.94 -1.93 1.06
C ILE A 78 3.02 -2.96 1.38
N LYS A 79 2.82 -4.22 0.99
CA LYS A 79 3.80 -5.28 1.21
C LYS A 79 5.13 -5.01 0.52
N LYS A 80 5.10 -4.42 -0.68
CA LYS A 80 6.30 -4.03 -1.42
C LYS A 80 7.07 -2.93 -0.69
N GLU A 81 6.40 -1.88 -0.20
CA GLU A 81 7.08 -0.84 0.56
C GLU A 81 7.56 -1.29 1.94
N GLU A 82 6.82 -2.15 2.63
CA GLU A 82 7.30 -2.75 3.89
C GLU A 82 8.60 -3.53 3.68
N ASN A 83 8.69 -4.31 2.60
CA ASN A 83 9.89 -5.06 2.25
C ASN A 83 11.02 -4.14 1.79
N ASN A 84 10.71 -3.07 1.05
CA ASN A 84 11.69 -2.06 0.63
C ASN A 84 12.31 -1.34 1.84
N LEU A 85 11.49 -0.91 2.81
CA LEU A 85 11.95 -0.30 4.06
C LEU A 85 12.86 -1.26 4.85
N GLU A 86 12.47 -2.53 4.96
CA GLU A 86 13.28 -3.53 5.67
C GLU A 86 14.63 -3.79 4.98
N ASN A 87 14.66 -3.80 3.65
CA ASN A 87 15.91 -3.97 2.90
C ASN A 87 16.81 -2.73 3.02
N LEU A 88 16.24 -1.52 2.97
CA LEU A 88 16.99 -0.28 3.17
C LEU A 88 17.63 -0.23 4.57
N GLU A 89 16.89 -0.59 5.63
CA GLU A 89 17.44 -0.67 7.00
C GLU A 89 18.61 -1.67 7.08
N LYS A 90 18.49 -2.85 6.44
CA LYS A 90 19.56 -3.86 6.41
C LYS A 90 20.78 -3.39 5.63
N GLU A 91 20.59 -2.75 4.48
CA GLU A 91 21.70 -2.22 3.68
C GLU A 91 22.43 -1.09 4.41
N GLU A 92 21.74 -0.24 5.17
CA GLU A 92 22.36 0.82 5.97
C GLU A 92 23.23 0.27 7.11
N ILE A 93 22.77 -0.77 7.80
CA ILE A 93 23.54 -1.47 8.84
C ILE A 93 24.78 -2.13 8.23
N LEU A 94 24.63 -2.85 7.12
CA LEU A 94 25.76 -3.49 6.41
C LEU A 94 26.78 -2.46 5.90
N LYS A 95 26.34 -1.28 5.45
CA LYS A 95 27.23 -0.19 5.03
C LYS A 95 28.00 0.43 6.19
N ASN A 96 27.37 0.57 7.36
CA ASN A 96 28.01 1.11 8.55
C ASN A 96 29.00 0.11 9.18
N GLU A 97 28.73 -1.21 9.12
CA GLU A 97 29.69 -2.22 9.58
C GLU A 97 30.93 -2.34 8.68
N TRP A 98 30.83 -1.98 7.40
CA TRP A 98 31.98 -2.02 6.48
C TRP A 98 32.94 -0.82 6.60
N MET A 99 32.54 0.25 7.28
CA MET A 99 33.41 1.43 7.47
C MET A 99 34.26 1.39 8.74
N ASP A 100 33.96 0.52 9.71
CA ASP A 100 34.71 0.43 10.98
C ASP A 100 35.67 -0.79 11.03
N VAL A 101 36.27 -1.13 9.89
CA VAL A 101 37.36 -2.14 9.79
C VAL A 101 38.74 -1.50 9.65
N THR A 102 38.87 -0.19 9.84
CA THR A 102 40.19 0.47 9.98
C THR A 102 40.66 0.41 11.42
N LEU A 103 40.86 -0.82 11.94
CA LEU A 103 41.82 -1.00 13.03
C LEU A 103 43.21 -0.75 12.41
N PRO A 104 43.97 0.25 12.90
CA PRO A 104 45.29 0.55 12.37
C PRO A 104 46.18 -0.66 12.60
N SER A 105 46.73 -1.22 11.54
CA SER A 105 47.81 -2.19 11.59
C SER A 105 49.10 -1.47 11.98
N ASP A 106 49.13 -0.90 13.18
CA ASP A 106 50.33 -0.47 13.88
C ASP A 106 50.42 -1.30 15.15
N LEU A 107 51.62 -1.84 15.43
CA LEU A 107 51.99 -2.79 16.52
C LEU A 107 51.87 -4.27 16.05
N PHE A 108 52.92 -5.01 15.69
CA PHE A 108 54.30 -5.01 16.17
C PHE A 108 55.27 -5.56 15.10
N ASN A 109 56.46 -4.94 15.12
CA ASN A 109 57.73 -5.35 14.55
C ASN A 109 58.31 -6.59 15.22
#